data_AF-A0A432HY62-F1
#
_entry.id   AF-A0A432HY62-F1
#
_cell.length_a   1.000
_cell.length_b   1.000
_cell.length_c   1.000
_cell.angle_alpha   90.00
_cell.angle_beta   90.00
_cell.angle_gamma   90.00
#
_symmetry.space_group_name_H-M   'P 1'
#
loop_
_entity.id
_entity.type
_entity.pdbx_description
1 polymer ?
#
loop_
_entity_poly.entity_id
_entity_poly.type
_entity_poly.pdbx_seq_one_letter_code
_entity_poly.pdbx_strand_id
1 'polypeptide(L)'
;DSVWYGDQHLESMTESGFKDEAGRSTTGMSGASGVWSGLPVNVVYIPHEENKNLPPMQNKPRIQFMDGVDQTGAIIGYGGDMEEDPAYAALKVSNNILVIFGRCPHLCCIPGWQLIENNFTADNWEPGGLDSGGNKLFCICHSSRYDPTVVEKNTNRNRASGTVFQYFGIKRTGGPTPVGMPLIPFTVNNDVIEVVDFKAEGIEAMLDWYTYCD
;
A
#
# COMPACT_ATOMS: atom_id res chain seq x y z
N ASP A 1 -7.89 22.15 -12.94
CA ASP A 1 -7.79 20.91 -12.17
C ASP A 1 -6.45 20.87 -11.47
N SER A 2 -6.40 21.32 -10.21
CA SER A 2 -5.24 21.05 -9.37
C SER A 2 -5.43 19.65 -8.80
N VAL A 3 -4.42 18.79 -8.98
CA VAL A 3 -4.36 17.50 -8.28
C VAL A 3 -4.29 17.85 -6.80
N TRP A 4 -5.26 17.42 -5.99
CA TRP A 4 -5.42 17.82 -4.58
C TRP A 4 -4.12 17.83 -3.77
N TYR A 5 -3.22 16.88 -4.04
CA TYR A 5 -1.92 16.78 -3.37
C TYR A 5 -0.85 17.78 -3.79
N GLY A 6 -0.95 18.36 -4.99
CA GLY A 6 -0.07 19.47 -5.39
C GLY A 6 -0.24 20.66 -4.45
N ASP A 7 -1.46 20.88 -3.96
CA ASP A 7 -1.83 21.97 -3.06
C ASP A 7 -1.55 21.64 -1.58
N GLN A 8 -1.27 20.36 -1.25
CA GLN A 8 -0.95 19.86 0.11
C GLN A 8 0.55 19.52 0.28
N HIS A 9 1.41 19.98 -0.64
CA HIS A 9 2.83 19.67 -0.60
C HIS A 9 3.49 20.18 0.70
N LEU A 10 4.17 19.29 1.43
CA LEU A 10 4.83 19.54 2.72
C LEU A 10 3.89 19.80 3.91
N GLU A 11 2.58 19.64 3.72
CA GLU A 11 1.62 19.68 4.82
C GLU A 11 1.55 18.35 5.57
N SER A 12 1.05 18.39 6.80
CA SER A 12 0.77 17.18 7.59
C SER A 12 -0.30 16.34 6.91
N MET A 13 -0.06 15.04 6.77
CA MET A 13 -1.05 14.09 6.27
C MET A 13 -2.06 13.78 7.37
N THR A 14 -3.34 14.11 7.16
CA THR A 14 -4.40 13.88 8.14
C THR A 14 -5.41 12.83 7.69
N GLU A 15 -5.92 12.04 8.63
CA GLU A 15 -6.98 11.05 8.38
C GLU A 15 -8.24 11.73 7.81
N SER A 16 -8.67 12.84 8.42
CA SER A 16 -9.81 13.63 7.94
C SER A 16 -9.63 14.11 6.50
N GLY A 17 -8.43 14.57 6.13
CA GLY A 17 -8.13 15.04 4.78
C GLY A 17 -8.30 13.93 3.74
N PHE A 18 -7.77 12.74 4.02
CA PHE A 18 -7.97 11.58 3.15
C PHE A 18 -9.45 11.19 3.05
N LYS A 19 -10.18 11.21 4.16
CA LYS A 19 -11.61 10.88 4.19
C LYS A 19 -12.45 11.88 3.40
N ASP A 20 -12.15 13.18 3.53
CA ASP A 20 -12.83 14.24 2.79
C ASP A 20 -12.57 14.14 1.29
N GLU A 21 -11.33 13.86 0.88
CA GLU A 21 -11.01 13.63 -0.53
C GLU A 21 -11.66 12.35 -1.05
N ALA A 22 -11.67 11.28 -0.27
CA ALA A 22 -12.34 10.04 -0.61
C ALA A 22 -13.84 10.26 -0.88
N GLY A 23 -14.48 11.21 -0.20
CA GLY A 23 -15.87 11.62 -0.45
C GLY A 23 -16.12 12.21 -1.85
N ARG A 24 -15.06 12.54 -2.59
CA ARG A 24 -15.14 13.06 -3.97
C ARG A 24 -14.97 11.98 -5.03
N SER A 25 -14.61 10.75 -4.65
CA SER A 25 -14.44 9.63 -5.57
C SER A 25 -15.65 8.69 -5.56
N THR A 26 -15.87 8.04 -6.69
CA THR A 26 -16.90 7.02 -6.93
C THR A 26 -16.72 5.82 -6.04
N THR A 27 -15.46 5.46 -5.81
CA THR A 27 -15.03 4.30 -5.03
C THR A 27 -14.98 4.57 -3.53
N GLY A 28 -14.96 5.84 -3.10
CA GLY A 28 -14.71 6.21 -1.72
C GLY A 28 -13.26 5.99 -1.29
N MET A 29 -12.33 5.89 -2.23
CA MET A 29 -10.88 5.83 -1.95
C MET A 29 -10.21 7.16 -2.27
N SER A 30 -9.07 7.39 -1.62
CA SER A 30 -8.13 8.48 -1.92
C SER A 30 -6.71 8.01 -1.61
N GLY A 31 -5.68 8.66 -2.15
CA GLY A 31 -4.31 8.25 -1.88
C GLY A 31 -3.27 9.29 -2.26
N ALA A 32 -2.22 9.42 -1.47
CA ALA A 32 -1.17 10.43 -1.61
C ALA A 32 0.19 9.76 -1.76
N SER A 33 1.12 10.48 -2.37
CA SER A 33 2.54 10.16 -2.28
C SER A 33 3.26 11.29 -1.53
N GLY A 34 4.18 10.94 -0.63
CA GLY A 34 4.93 11.92 0.15
C GLY A 34 6.26 11.37 0.64
N VAL A 35 6.89 12.12 1.54
CA VAL A 35 8.16 11.73 2.18
C VAL A 35 8.03 11.82 3.69
N TRP A 36 8.35 10.75 4.39
CA TRP A 36 8.42 10.69 5.86
C TRP A 36 9.82 10.34 6.30
N SER A 37 10.47 11.25 7.04
CA SER A 37 11.86 11.08 7.51
C SER A 37 12.84 10.71 6.39
N GLY A 38 12.64 11.25 5.18
CA GLY A 38 13.45 10.95 3.99
C GLY A 38 13.01 9.71 3.20
N LEU A 39 12.02 8.95 3.68
CA LEU A 39 11.47 7.76 3.04
C LEU A 39 10.30 8.13 2.12
N PRO A 40 10.30 7.73 0.83
CA PRO A 40 9.11 7.89 0.00
C PRO A 40 8.01 6.95 0.50
N VAL A 41 6.80 7.48 0.66
CA VAL A 41 5.63 6.74 1.13
C VAL A 41 4.44 6.99 0.22
N ASN A 42 3.57 5.99 0.12
CA ASN A 42 2.23 6.14 -0.39
C ASN A 42 1.24 5.89 0.75
N VAL A 43 0.27 6.77 0.94
CA VAL A 43 -0.79 6.61 1.93
C VAL A 43 -2.10 6.48 1.17
N VAL A 44 -2.90 5.47 1.47
CA VAL A 44 -4.16 5.22 0.77
C VAL A 44 -5.27 5.03 1.80
N TYR A 45 -6.35 5.78 1.64
CA TYR A 45 -7.60 5.54 2.34
C TYR A 45 -8.48 4.58 1.55
N ILE A 46 -8.95 3.54 2.23
CA ILE A 46 -9.78 2.47 1.70
C ILE A 46 -10.96 2.33 2.65
N PRO A 47 -12.22 2.49 2.20
CA PRO A 47 -13.42 2.40 3.05
C PRO A 47 -13.70 0.93 3.44
N HIS A 48 -12.75 0.31 4.14
CA HIS A 48 -12.73 -1.09 4.49
C HIS A 48 -13.79 -1.40 5.54
N GLU A 49 -13.85 -0.62 6.63
CA GLU A 49 -14.83 -0.82 7.70
C GLU A 49 -16.27 -0.77 7.17
N GLU A 50 -16.55 0.12 6.23
CA GLU A 50 -17.86 0.30 5.61
C GLU A 50 -18.20 -0.86 4.66
N ASN A 51 -17.21 -1.42 3.96
CA ASN A 51 -17.44 -2.37 2.87
C ASN A 51 -17.09 -3.83 3.21
N LYS A 52 -16.40 -4.13 4.31
CA LYS A 52 -15.87 -5.48 4.63
C LYS A 52 -16.94 -6.56 4.78
N ASN A 53 -18.14 -6.17 5.22
CA ASN A 53 -19.27 -7.09 5.41
C ASN A 53 -20.22 -7.17 4.19
N LEU A 54 -19.96 -6.38 3.14
CA LEU A 54 -20.77 -6.40 1.92
C LEU A 54 -20.28 -7.51 0.98
N PRO A 55 -21.19 -8.09 0.16
CA PRO A 55 -20.78 -8.97 -0.93
C PRO A 55 -19.78 -8.26 -1.88
N PRO A 56 -18.82 -9.00 -2.47
CA PRO A 56 -17.94 -8.45 -3.48
C PRO A 56 -18.70 -7.79 -4.63
N MET A 57 -18.50 -6.48 -4.81
CA MET A 57 -19.21 -5.66 -5.79
C MET A 57 -18.30 -4.54 -6.30
N GLN A 58 -18.42 -4.22 -7.60
CA GLN A 58 -17.74 -3.09 -8.23
C GLN A 58 -17.92 -1.79 -7.41
N ASN A 59 -16.86 -1.01 -7.30
CA ASN A 59 -16.83 0.26 -6.56
C ASN A 59 -17.23 0.17 -5.07
N LYS A 60 -17.11 -1.02 -4.47
CA LYS A 60 -17.17 -1.22 -3.02
C LYS A 60 -15.83 -1.79 -2.52
N PRO A 61 -14.75 -1.00 -2.57
CA PRO A 61 -13.42 -1.45 -2.20
C PRO A 61 -13.33 -1.75 -0.71
N ARG A 62 -12.57 -2.80 -0.40
CA ARG A 62 -12.22 -3.21 0.96
C ARG A 62 -10.85 -3.86 0.90
N ILE A 63 -10.10 -3.77 1.98
CA ILE A 63 -8.89 -4.59 2.13
C ILE A 63 -9.30 -6.07 2.08
N GLN A 64 -8.63 -6.81 1.22
CA GLN A 64 -8.78 -8.25 1.00
C GLN A 64 -7.43 -8.89 1.32
N PHE A 65 -7.47 -9.96 2.11
CA PHE A 65 -6.28 -10.73 2.42
C PHE A 65 -6.20 -11.92 1.48
N MET A 66 -5.03 -12.16 0.88
CA MET A 66 -4.81 -13.23 -0.09
C MET A 66 -3.48 -13.91 0.13
N ASP A 67 -3.35 -15.12 -0.43
CA ASP A 67 -2.06 -15.80 -0.53
C ASP A 67 -1.09 -14.99 -1.39
N GLY A 68 0.08 -14.72 -0.83
CA GLY A 68 1.21 -14.26 -1.61
C GLY A 68 1.90 -15.46 -2.26
N VAL A 69 2.33 -15.26 -3.50
CA VAL A 69 2.98 -16.30 -4.31
C VAL A 69 4.28 -15.78 -4.89
N ASP A 70 5.26 -16.67 -5.05
CA ASP A 70 6.49 -16.35 -5.77
C ASP A 70 6.29 -16.38 -7.30
N GLN A 71 7.38 -16.15 -8.04
CA GLN A 71 7.34 -16.14 -9.52
C GLN A 71 7.01 -17.51 -10.14
N THR A 72 7.11 -18.61 -9.38
CA THR A 72 6.73 -19.95 -9.80
C THR A 72 5.27 -20.28 -9.49
N GLY A 73 4.61 -19.43 -8.68
CA GLY A 73 3.27 -19.66 -8.17
C GLY A 73 3.24 -20.42 -6.84
N ALA A 74 4.40 -20.68 -6.21
CA ALA A 74 4.45 -21.30 -4.90
C ALA A 74 3.98 -20.31 -3.83
N ILE A 75 3.14 -20.78 -2.90
CA ILE A 75 2.61 -19.96 -1.81
C ILE A 75 3.74 -19.62 -0.83
N ILE A 76 3.87 -18.33 -0.54
CA ILE A 76 4.80 -17.77 0.46
C ILE A 76 4.11 -17.70 1.83
N GLY A 77 2.84 -17.31 1.85
CA GLY A 77 2.00 -17.21 3.05
C GLY A 77 0.76 -16.35 2.81
N TYR A 78 -0.12 -16.30 3.81
CA TYR A 78 -1.41 -15.62 3.70
C TYR A 78 -1.32 -14.20 4.25
N GLY A 79 -1.89 -13.23 3.53
CA GLY A 79 -1.87 -11.82 3.94
C GLY A 79 -2.54 -11.56 5.28
N GLY A 80 -3.56 -12.35 5.65
CA GLY A 80 -4.32 -12.16 6.90
C GLY A 80 -3.57 -12.60 8.15
N ASP A 81 -2.44 -13.31 8.00
CA ASP A 81 -1.59 -13.69 9.13
C ASP A 81 -1.13 -12.45 9.94
N MET A 82 -1.02 -11.28 9.30
CA MET A 82 -0.68 -10.01 9.97
C MET A 82 -1.75 -9.55 10.99
N GLU A 83 -3.00 -9.97 10.83
CA GLU A 83 -4.10 -9.62 11.73
C GLU A 83 -4.12 -10.50 12.98
N GLU A 84 -3.46 -11.66 12.94
CA GLU A 84 -3.51 -12.68 13.98
C GLU A 84 -2.20 -12.75 14.77
N ASP A 85 -1.06 -12.66 14.11
CA ASP A 85 0.26 -12.79 14.73
C ASP A 85 0.63 -11.52 15.52
N PRO A 86 0.85 -11.61 16.85
CA PRO A 86 1.23 -10.48 17.68
C PRO A 86 2.51 -9.77 17.24
N ALA A 87 3.42 -10.47 16.54
CA ALA A 87 4.61 -9.85 16.00
C ALA A 87 4.23 -8.68 15.08
N TYR A 88 3.20 -8.85 14.24
CA TYR A 88 2.78 -7.88 13.24
C TYR A 88 1.64 -6.97 13.71
N ALA A 89 1.41 -6.86 15.02
CA ALA A 89 0.31 -6.07 15.57
C ALA A 89 0.32 -4.60 15.11
N ALA A 90 1.49 -4.03 14.86
CA ALA A 90 1.64 -2.65 14.37
C ALA A 90 1.25 -2.45 12.89
N LEU A 91 1.06 -3.54 12.13
CA LEU A 91 0.60 -3.48 10.74
C LEU A 91 -0.92 -3.62 10.60
N LYS A 92 -1.62 -4.05 11.66
CA LYS A 92 -3.05 -4.36 11.60
C LYS A 92 -3.84 -3.23 10.97
N VAL A 93 -4.81 -3.61 10.13
CA VAL A 93 -5.69 -2.65 9.47
C VAL A 93 -6.39 -1.79 10.51
N SER A 94 -6.19 -0.48 10.39
CA SER A 94 -6.75 0.53 11.27
C SER A 94 -7.06 1.80 10.48
N ASN A 95 -8.04 2.57 10.97
CA ASN A 95 -8.39 3.90 10.44
C ASN A 95 -8.68 3.94 8.93
N ASN A 96 -9.05 2.80 8.31
CA ASN A 96 -9.23 2.70 6.86
C ASN A 96 -7.98 3.13 6.05
N ILE A 97 -6.79 3.14 6.65
CA ILE A 97 -5.56 3.65 6.04
C ILE A 97 -4.56 2.52 5.87
N LEU A 98 -3.86 2.53 4.73
CA LEU A 98 -2.60 1.82 4.54
C LEU A 98 -1.50 2.80 4.22
N VAL A 99 -0.36 2.67 4.90
CA VAL A 99 0.89 3.32 4.54
C VAL A 99 1.79 2.28 3.87
N ILE A 100 2.34 2.64 2.72
CA ILE A 100 3.08 1.74 1.84
C ILE A 100 4.44 2.36 1.52
N PHE A 101 5.49 1.56 1.55
CA PHE A 101 6.82 2.00 1.14
C PHE A 101 6.83 2.35 -0.35
N GLY A 102 7.12 3.61 -0.67
CA GLY A 102 7.00 4.20 -2.00
C GLY A 102 8.15 3.85 -2.94
N ARG A 103 8.74 2.66 -2.83
CA ARG A 103 9.74 2.17 -3.77
C ARG A 103 9.20 0.97 -4.53
N CYS A 104 9.36 0.99 -5.85
CA CYS A 104 9.01 -0.11 -6.72
C CYS A 104 10.05 -1.25 -6.56
N PRO A 105 9.65 -2.49 -6.23
CA PRO A 105 10.56 -3.63 -6.15
C PRO A 105 11.20 -4.04 -7.48
N HIS A 106 10.83 -3.41 -8.60
CA HIS A 106 11.52 -3.61 -9.88
C HIS A 106 12.91 -2.97 -9.88
N LEU A 107 12.94 -1.63 -9.90
CA LEU A 107 14.16 -0.80 -10.03
C LEU A 107 14.04 0.50 -9.23
N CYS A 108 13.31 0.46 -8.12
CA CYS A 108 13.29 1.50 -7.08
C CYS A 108 12.80 2.90 -7.52
N CYS A 109 12.11 3.02 -8.65
CA CYS A 109 11.27 4.19 -8.93
C CYS A 109 10.18 4.36 -7.87
N ILE A 110 9.57 5.55 -7.80
CA ILE A 110 8.49 5.85 -6.86
C ILE A 110 7.15 5.70 -7.59
N PRO A 111 6.36 4.65 -7.31
CA PRO A 111 4.98 4.57 -7.78
C PRO A 111 4.13 5.54 -6.98
N GLY A 112 3.04 6.02 -7.57
CA GLY A 112 2.14 6.93 -6.87
C GLY A 112 0.68 6.71 -7.20
N TRP A 113 -0.16 7.32 -6.37
CA TRP A 113 -1.61 7.29 -6.52
C TRP A 113 -2.04 8.17 -7.69
N GLN A 114 -2.76 7.57 -8.64
CA GLN A 114 -3.36 8.26 -9.78
C GLN A 114 -2.43 9.25 -10.52
N LEU A 115 -1.11 8.96 -10.56
CA LEU A 115 -0.09 9.87 -11.11
C LEU A 115 -0.27 10.22 -12.58
N ILE A 116 -0.93 9.33 -13.33
CA ILE A 116 -1.23 9.52 -14.75
C ILE A 116 -2.68 9.11 -14.97
N GLU A 117 -3.36 9.75 -15.92
CA GLU A 117 -4.71 9.37 -16.30
C GLU A 117 -4.66 8.17 -17.26
N ASN A 118 -5.06 6.99 -16.78
CA ASN A 118 -5.21 5.79 -17.58
C ASN A 118 -6.22 4.81 -16.93
N ASN A 119 -6.46 3.66 -17.58
CA ASN A 119 -7.44 2.69 -17.07
C ASN A 119 -7.06 2.04 -15.72
N PHE A 120 -5.78 2.01 -15.36
CA PHE A 120 -5.28 1.44 -14.11
C PHE A 120 -5.34 2.42 -12.93
N THR A 121 -5.47 3.71 -13.21
CA THR A 121 -5.57 4.78 -12.22
C THR A 121 -6.95 5.42 -12.17
N ALA A 122 -7.82 5.12 -13.14
CA ALA A 122 -9.19 5.61 -13.16
C ALA A 122 -9.92 5.34 -11.84
N ASP A 123 -10.85 6.23 -11.48
CA ASP A 123 -11.68 6.09 -10.28
C ASP A 123 -12.76 5.01 -10.46
N ASN A 124 -12.31 3.77 -10.43
CA ASN A 124 -13.15 2.58 -10.37
C ASN A 124 -12.38 1.44 -9.67
N TRP A 125 -13.11 0.46 -9.18
CA TRP A 125 -12.54 -0.66 -8.44
C TRP A 125 -13.27 -1.96 -8.72
N GLU A 126 -12.49 -3.05 -8.84
CA GLU A 126 -12.97 -4.42 -8.99
C GLU A 126 -12.43 -5.30 -7.84
N PRO A 127 -13.24 -6.22 -7.28
CA PRO A 127 -12.76 -7.15 -6.28
C PRO A 127 -11.76 -8.15 -6.86
N GLY A 128 -10.93 -8.75 -6.01
CA GLY A 128 -10.07 -9.87 -6.39
C GLY A 128 -8.62 -9.54 -6.69
N GLY A 129 -8.17 -8.28 -6.60
CA GLY A 129 -6.77 -7.93 -6.89
C GLY A 129 -6.39 -8.12 -8.36
N LEU A 130 -7.35 -7.91 -9.25
CA LEU A 130 -7.17 -8.08 -10.68
C LEU A 130 -6.34 -6.95 -11.27
N ASP A 131 -5.73 -7.19 -12.42
CA ASP A 131 -5.06 -6.12 -13.18
C ASP A 131 -6.06 -5.19 -13.88
N SER A 132 -7.28 -5.68 -14.12
CA SER A 132 -8.42 -4.84 -14.51
C SER A 132 -8.87 -3.93 -13.36
N GLY A 133 -9.63 -2.90 -13.70
CA GLY A 133 -10.04 -1.87 -12.76
C GLY A 133 -8.92 -0.85 -12.48
N GLY A 134 -9.29 0.21 -11.81
CA GLY A 134 -8.45 1.37 -11.54
C GLY A 134 -8.00 1.42 -10.08
N ASN A 135 -7.84 2.64 -9.55
CA ASN A 135 -7.37 2.91 -8.18
C ASN A 135 -6.09 2.17 -7.79
N LYS A 136 -5.19 1.96 -8.75
CA LYS A 136 -3.90 1.33 -8.52
C LYS A 136 -2.82 2.38 -8.29
N LEU A 137 -1.83 2.02 -7.48
CA LEU A 137 -0.56 2.75 -7.50
C LEU A 137 0.18 2.38 -8.78
N PHE A 138 0.62 3.40 -9.52
CA PHE A 138 1.24 3.23 -10.84
C PHE A 138 2.69 3.67 -10.83
N CYS A 139 3.58 2.79 -11.30
CA CYS A 139 4.99 3.08 -11.50
C CYS A 139 5.25 3.45 -12.96
N ILE A 140 5.46 4.74 -13.23
CA ILE A 140 5.62 5.27 -14.58
C ILE A 140 6.84 4.73 -15.34
N CYS A 141 7.87 4.26 -14.63
CA CYS A 141 9.12 3.83 -15.26
C CYS A 141 8.92 2.63 -16.20
N HIS A 142 8.15 1.62 -15.77
CA HIS A 142 7.95 0.39 -16.54
C HIS A 142 6.54 -0.17 -16.40
N SER A 143 5.58 0.69 -16.05
CA SER A 143 4.16 0.36 -15.93
C SER A 143 3.87 -0.77 -14.95
N SER A 144 4.53 -0.79 -13.80
CA SER A 144 4.15 -1.67 -12.68
C SER A 144 2.93 -1.12 -11.97
N ARG A 145 1.99 -2.01 -11.62
CA ARG A 145 0.71 -1.68 -10.98
C ARG A 145 0.57 -2.45 -9.69
N TYR A 146 0.05 -1.77 -8.67
CA TYR A 146 -0.22 -2.36 -7.37
C TYR A 146 -1.63 -2.01 -6.93
N ASP A 147 -2.37 -3.02 -6.51
CA ASP A 147 -3.71 -2.85 -5.94
C ASP A 147 -3.56 -2.69 -4.42
N PRO A 148 -3.79 -1.48 -3.87
CA PRO A 148 -3.65 -1.24 -2.45
C PRO A 148 -4.74 -1.92 -1.62
N THR A 149 -5.79 -2.46 -2.25
CA THR A 149 -6.88 -3.16 -1.57
C THR A 149 -6.62 -4.65 -1.36
N VAL A 150 -5.47 -5.17 -1.78
CA VAL A 150 -5.09 -6.55 -1.53
C VAL A 150 -3.78 -6.62 -0.79
N VAL A 151 -3.79 -7.24 0.38
CA VAL A 151 -2.61 -7.49 1.20
C VAL A 151 -2.20 -8.95 1.08
N GLU A 152 -0.92 -9.18 0.83
CA GLU A 152 -0.32 -10.50 0.66
C GLU A 152 1.05 -10.56 1.35
N LYS A 153 1.47 -11.78 1.72
CA LYS A 153 2.82 -12.01 2.26
C LYS A 153 3.82 -12.17 1.12
N ASN A 154 4.84 -11.32 1.09
CA ASN A 154 5.86 -11.31 0.06
C ASN A 154 7.22 -11.77 0.60
N THR A 155 8.10 -12.15 -0.32
CA THR A 155 9.51 -12.41 -0.04
C THR A 155 10.35 -11.56 -0.98
N ASN A 156 11.37 -10.87 -0.47
CA ASN A 156 12.34 -10.16 -1.28
C ASN A 156 13.73 -10.33 -0.67
N ARG A 157 14.73 -9.70 -1.28
CA ARG A 157 16.12 -9.78 -0.83
C ARG A 157 16.74 -8.40 -0.73
N ASN A 158 17.64 -8.26 0.23
CA ASN A 158 18.57 -7.14 0.29
C ASN A 158 19.42 -7.17 -0.99
N ARG A 159 19.53 -6.03 -1.67
CA ARG A 159 20.21 -5.96 -2.97
C ARG A 159 21.72 -6.11 -2.85
N ALA A 160 22.30 -5.64 -1.76
CA ALA A 160 23.74 -5.67 -1.50
C ALA A 160 24.21 -7.02 -0.91
N SER A 161 23.50 -7.56 0.09
CA SER A 161 23.91 -8.79 0.78
C SER A 161 23.28 -10.06 0.21
N GLY A 162 22.16 -9.95 -0.51
CA GLY A 162 21.38 -11.11 -0.97
C GLY A 162 20.56 -11.79 0.12
N THR A 163 20.58 -11.27 1.37
CA THR A 163 19.77 -11.80 2.48
C THR A 163 18.29 -11.74 2.11
N VAL A 164 17.60 -12.88 2.25
CA VAL A 164 16.17 -13.00 1.96
C VAL A 164 15.36 -12.68 3.22
N PHE A 165 14.27 -11.95 3.05
CA PHE A 165 13.35 -11.59 4.12
C PHE A 165 11.90 -11.65 3.64
N GLN A 166 10.97 -11.78 4.59
CA GLN A 166 9.53 -11.77 4.33
C GLN A 166 8.90 -10.50 4.89
N TYR A 167 7.82 -10.04 4.27
CA TYR A 167 7.07 -8.86 4.69
C TYR A 167 5.62 -8.92 4.21
N PHE A 168 4.74 -8.13 4.79
CA PHE A 168 3.39 -7.92 4.28
C PHE A 168 3.35 -6.69 3.38
N GLY A 169 2.66 -6.81 2.26
CA GLY A 169 2.65 -5.77 1.24
C GLY A 169 1.40 -5.79 0.38
N ILE A 170 1.21 -4.71 -0.37
CA ILE A 170 0.12 -4.61 -1.34
C ILE A 170 0.41 -5.40 -2.60
N LYS A 171 -0.62 -6.01 -3.18
CA LYS A 171 -0.47 -6.92 -4.32
C LYS A 171 0.02 -6.21 -5.56
N ARG A 172 1.02 -6.80 -6.23
CA ARG A 172 1.32 -6.49 -7.63
C ARG A 172 0.24 -7.11 -8.53
N THR A 173 -0.38 -6.29 -9.38
CA THR A 173 -1.34 -6.78 -10.40
C THR A 173 -0.75 -6.85 -11.80
N GLY A 174 0.33 -6.12 -12.07
CA GLY A 174 1.01 -6.25 -13.35
C GLY A 174 2.31 -5.45 -13.50
N GLY A 175 2.90 -5.57 -14.69
CA GLY A 175 4.20 -4.99 -15.04
C GLY A 175 5.37 -5.85 -14.55
N PRO A 176 6.62 -5.37 -14.69
CA PRO A 176 7.81 -6.20 -14.51
C PRO A 176 8.27 -6.36 -13.05
N THR A 177 7.75 -5.56 -12.10
CA THR A 177 8.09 -5.72 -10.67
C THR A 177 7.90 -7.18 -10.23
N PRO A 178 8.80 -7.77 -9.44
CA PRO A 178 8.71 -9.18 -9.10
C PRO A 178 7.68 -9.47 -8.00
N VAL A 179 7.45 -8.51 -7.10
CA VAL A 179 6.63 -8.65 -5.88
C VAL A 179 5.88 -7.36 -5.55
N GLY A 180 5.00 -7.44 -4.56
CA GLY A 180 4.22 -6.33 -3.99
C GLY A 180 5.04 -5.32 -3.18
N MET A 181 4.48 -4.14 -2.92
CA MET A 181 5.15 -3.08 -2.12
C MET A 181 4.88 -3.26 -0.62
N PRO A 182 5.89 -3.11 0.26
CA PRO A 182 5.72 -3.32 1.70
C PRO A 182 4.76 -2.33 2.35
N LEU A 183 4.01 -2.82 3.35
CA LEU A 183 3.29 -1.97 4.30
C LEU A 183 4.27 -1.36 5.32
N ILE A 184 3.95 -0.16 5.79
CA ILE A 184 4.68 0.56 6.82
C ILE A 184 3.75 0.69 8.04
N PRO A 185 4.19 0.28 9.24
CA PRO A 185 3.45 0.54 10.47
C PRO A 185 3.29 2.03 10.74
N PHE A 186 2.09 2.44 11.17
CA PHE A 186 1.74 3.84 11.43
C PHE A 186 0.84 3.98 12.65
N THR A 187 0.68 5.21 13.13
CA THR A 187 -0.31 5.58 14.14
C THR A 187 -1.03 6.85 13.70
N VAL A 188 -2.21 7.10 14.28
CA VAL A 188 -2.94 8.36 14.12
C VAL A 188 -2.98 9.09 15.46
N ASN A 189 -2.35 10.26 15.51
CA ASN A 189 -2.29 11.11 16.69
C ASN A 189 -3.02 12.42 16.42
N ASN A 190 -4.17 12.62 17.07
CA ASN A 190 -5.01 13.82 16.89
C ASN A 190 -5.24 14.15 15.41
N ASP A 191 -5.72 13.16 14.64
CA ASP A 191 -6.00 13.26 13.19
C ASP A 191 -4.76 13.26 12.28
N VAL A 192 -3.54 13.37 12.81
CA VAL A 192 -2.29 13.32 12.02
C VAL A 192 -1.80 11.89 11.90
N ILE A 193 -1.50 11.46 10.67
CA ILE A 193 -0.92 10.15 10.39
C ILE A 193 0.59 10.25 10.54
N GLU A 194 1.16 9.39 11.39
CA GLU A 194 2.59 9.40 11.74
C GLU A 194 3.19 8.00 11.63
N VAL A 195 4.47 7.92 11.28
CA VAL A 195 5.23 6.66 11.37
C VAL A 195 5.46 6.33 12.84
N VAL A 196 5.29 5.06 13.22
CA VAL A 196 5.65 4.62 14.57
C VAL A 196 7.17 4.66 14.77
N ASP A 197 7.62 4.90 16.00
CA ASP A 197 9.04 4.74 16.33
C ASP A 197 9.35 3.24 16.41
N PHE A 198 9.85 2.68 15.30
CA PHE A 198 10.13 1.24 15.20
C PHE A 198 11.05 0.71 16.28
N LYS A 199 11.97 1.54 16.80
CA LYS A 199 12.90 1.16 17.85
C LYS A 199 12.22 1.18 19.22
N ALA A 200 11.40 2.20 19.49
CA ALA A 200 10.62 2.26 20.72
C ALA A 200 9.61 1.11 20.79
N GLU A 201 9.06 0.70 19.65
CA GLU A 201 8.11 -0.41 19.51
C GLU A 201 8.79 -1.80 19.43
N GLY A 202 10.12 -1.86 19.29
CA GLY A 202 10.86 -3.13 19.21
C GLY A 202 10.57 -3.97 17.96
N ILE A 203 10.22 -3.31 16.85
CA ILE A 203 9.82 -3.95 15.58
C ILE A 203 10.84 -3.71 14.45
N GLU A 204 12.09 -3.38 14.77
CA GLU A 204 13.13 -3.09 13.77
C GLU A 204 13.38 -4.27 12.83
N ALA A 205 13.19 -5.50 13.30
CA ALA A 205 13.30 -6.72 12.48
C ALA A 205 12.29 -6.75 11.32
N MET A 206 11.20 -5.97 11.39
CA MET A 206 10.24 -5.86 10.30
C MET A 206 10.72 -4.96 9.17
N LEU A 207 11.79 -4.19 9.37
CA LEU A 207 12.26 -3.18 8.43
C LEU A 207 13.26 -3.71 7.41
N ASP A 208 13.46 -5.03 7.33
CA ASP A 208 14.33 -5.63 6.29
C ASP A 208 13.90 -5.20 4.88
N TRP A 209 12.60 -4.91 4.69
CA TRP A 209 12.06 -4.35 3.45
C TRP A 209 12.63 -2.99 3.07
N TYR A 210 13.28 -2.25 3.97
CA TYR A 210 13.96 -1.01 3.59
C TYR A 210 15.14 -1.28 2.64
N THR A 211 15.69 -2.50 2.69
CA THR A 211 17.01 -2.79 2.15
C THR A 211 17.04 -3.36 0.73
N TYR A 212 15.89 -3.62 0.10
CA TYR A 212 15.88 -4.12 -1.28
C TYR A 212 16.21 -3.03 -2.31
N CYS A 213 16.23 -1.75 -1.89
CA CYS A 213 16.60 -0.61 -2.72
C CYS A 213 17.94 0.04 -2.35
N ASP A 214 18.67 -0.54 -1.40
CA ASP A 214 20.02 -0.14 -1.02
C ASP A 214 21.06 -0.44 -2.13
#